data_AF-A0A9Q1JSW7-F1
#
_entry.id   AF-A0A9Q1JSW7-F1
#
_cell.length_a   1.000
_cell.length_b   1.000
_cell.length_c   1.000
_cell.angle_alpha   90.00
_cell.angle_beta   90.00
_cell.angle_gamma   90.00
#
_symmetry.space_group_name_H-M   'P 1'
#
loop_
_entity.id
_entity.type
_entity.pdbx_description
1 polymer ?
#
loop_
_entity_poly.entity_id
_entity_poly.type
_entity_poly.pdbx_seq_one_letter_code
_entity_poly.pdbx_strand_id
1 'polypeptide(L)'
;MQGFAQNANRILPGMANTVMNGFKPDLVPVYKELVTQFGVCDKWFASMPVSTQPNRLYVHSATSHGLSSNDTEKLIQGLPQKTIFDSLDEAGLNFGIYYQSPPATLYVRICFIFIVYINKENIYSTSVNTYRNLRKLKYATKFHLFDLEFKRHCKEGKLPNYVVIEQRYWDLELFPANDDHPSHDVSEGQRFIKEVYEALRSSPQWNEMLFIIT
;
A
#
# COMPACT_ATOMS: atom_id res chain seq x y z
N MET A 1 3.00 20.71 19.76
CA MET A 1 2.53 19.40 20.26
C MET A 1 3.45 18.95 21.38
N GLN A 2 2.94 18.75 22.60
CA GLN A 2 3.75 18.37 23.78
C GLN A 2 3.31 17.02 24.39
N GLY A 3 2.62 16.15 23.65
CA GLY A 3 2.04 14.91 24.19
C GLY A 3 2.63 13.61 23.65
N PHE A 4 3.44 13.68 22.59
CA PHE A 4 3.85 12.48 21.83
C PHE A 4 4.82 11.59 22.62
N ALA A 5 5.90 12.17 23.14
CA ALA A 5 6.88 11.46 23.97
C ALA A 5 6.27 10.93 25.27
N GLN A 6 5.38 11.68 25.93
CA GLN A 6 4.72 11.21 27.15
C GLN A 6 3.78 10.05 26.86
N ASN A 7 3.03 10.10 25.75
CA ASN A 7 2.12 9.01 25.40
C ASN A 7 2.90 7.74 25.07
N ALA A 8 3.98 7.84 24.29
CA ALA A 8 4.84 6.70 23.99
C ALA A 8 5.44 6.07 25.25
N ASN A 9 5.94 6.88 26.18
CA ASN A 9 6.54 6.39 27.42
C ASN A 9 5.52 5.74 28.38
N ARG A 10 4.22 6.06 28.24
CA ARG A 10 3.14 5.36 28.97
C ARG A 10 2.85 3.97 28.40
N ILE A 11 3.08 3.76 27.10
CA ILE A 11 2.91 2.46 26.44
C ILE A 11 4.08 1.54 26.80
N LEU A 12 5.30 2.03 26.64
CA LEU A 12 6.52 1.29 26.97
C LEU A 12 7.60 2.24 27.51
N PRO A 13 8.12 2.03 28.73
CA PRO A 13 9.21 2.84 29.27
C PRO A 13 10.42 2.87 28.32
N GLY A 14 10.92 4.07 28.02
CA GLY A 14 12.06 4.29 27.11
C GLY A 14 11.68 4.50 25.64
N MET A 15 10.43 4.23 25.25
CA MET A 15 9.95 4.39 23.86
C MET A 15 9.96 5.84 23.38
N ALA A 16 10.00 6.82 24.30
CA ALA A 16 10.14 8.23 23.97
C ALA A 16 11.36 8.52 23.08
N ASN A 17 12.48 7.83 23.31
CA ASN A 17 13.69 8.03 22.50
C ASN A 17 13.49 7.51 21.06
N THR A 18 12.81 6.37 20.91
CA THR A 18 12.54 5.77 19.61
C THR A 18 11.57 6.62 18.79
N VAL A 19 10.46 7.08 19.37
CA VAL A 19 9.43 7.83 18.63
C VAL A 19 9.86 9.25 18.27
N MET A 20 10.78 9.84 19.03
CA MET A 20 11.34 11.17 18.72
C MET A 20 12.52 11.11 17.76
N ASN A 21 12.89 9.91 17.28
CA ASN A 21 14.00 9.71 16.35
C ASN A 21 13.54 9.85 14.90
N GLY A 22 14.49 10.08 14.00
CA GLY A 22 14.27 10.13 12.56
C GLY A 22 15.53 9.70 11.81
N PHE A 23 15.35 9.23 10.59
CA PHE A 23 16.48 8.85 9.74
C PHE A 23 17.21 10.09 9.24
N LYS A 24 18.55 10.05 9.28
CA LYS A 24 19.37 11.02 8.54
C LYS A 24 19.18 10.76 7.04
N PRO A 25 19.24 11.79 6.17
CA PRO A 25 19.06 11.62 4.72
C PRO A 25 19.95 10.54 4.09
N ASP A 26 21.18 10.36 4.59
CA ASP A 26 22.12 9.38 4.06
C ASP A 26 21.76 7.91 4.42
N LEU A 27 20.85 7.71 5.38
CA LEU A 27 20.30 6.39 5.71
C LEU A 27 19.07 6.04 4.85
N VAL A 28 18.47 7.05 4.20
CA VAL A 28 17.33 6.90 3.28
C VAL A 28 17.62 7.61 1.95
N PRO A 29 18.68 7.18 1.23
CA PRO A 29 19.20 7.91 0.07
C PRO A 29 18.24 7.96 -1.11
N VAL A 30 17.35 6.97 -1.26
CA VAL A 30 16.35 6.96 -2.35
C VAL A 30 15.32 8.05 -2.12
N TYR A 31 14.80 8.17 -0.90
CA TYR A 31 13.90 9.28 -0.56
C TYR A 31 14.60 10.62 -0.67
N LYS A 32 15.84 10.73 -0.16
CA LYS A 32 16.67 11.94 -0.29
C LYS A 32 16.78 12.42 -1.74
N GLU A 33 17.04 11.51 -2.68
CA GLU A 33 17.16 11.87 -4.09
C GLU A 33 15.79 12.29 -4.67
N LEU A 34 14.73 11.52 -4.42
CA LEU A 34 13.38 11.82 -4.92
C LEU A 34 12.89 13.19 -4.44
N VAL A 35 13.05 13.53 -3.15
CA VAL A 35 12.63 14.84 -2.63
C VAL A 35 13.47 16.00 -3.16
N THR A 36 14.70 15.74 -3.62
CA THR A 36 15.58 16.77 -4.20
C THR A 36 15.22 17.04 -5.66
N GLN A 37 14.74 16.03 -6.39
CA GLN A 37 14.44 16.13 -7.82
C GLN A 37 12.97 16.41 -8.15
N PHE A 38 12.04 16.18 -7.21
CA PHE A 38 10.59 16.25 -7.44
C PHE A 38 9.86 17.11 -6.40
N GLY A 39 8.56 17.36 -6.66
CA GLY A 39 7.70 18.12 -5.76
C GLY A 39 7.38 17.35 -4.48
N VAL A 40 7.36 18.06 -3.34
CA VAL A 40 7.04 17.51 -2.03
C VAL A 40 5.85 18.25 -1.41
N CYS A 41 4.88 17.51 -0.88
CA CYS A 41 3.79 18.04 -0.09
C CYS A 41 4.12 17.92 1.40
N ASP A 42 4.74 18.97 1.98
CA ASP A 42 5.18 19.00 3.39
C ASP A 42 4.02 19.20 4.40
N LYS A 43 2.81 19.48 3.91
CA LYS A 43 1.56 19.56 4.67
C LYS A 43 0.56 18.50 4.22
N TRP A 44 1.04 17.28 4.00
CA TRP A 44 0.22 16.10 3.73
C TRP A 44 -0.17 15.40 5.03
N PHE A 45 -1.47 15.14 5.22
CA PHE A 45 -2.00 14.52 6.44
C PHE A 45 -2.84 13.30 6.08
N ALA A 46 -2.78 12.28 6.93
CA ALA A 46 -3.78 11.22 6.94
C ALA A 46 -5.19 11.82 7.10
N SER A 47 -6.18 11.29 6.37
CA SER A 47 -7.53 11.84 6.39
C SER A 47 -8.20 11.73 7.77
N MET A 48 -7.81 10.73 8.56
CA MET A 48 -8.21 10.59 9.95
C MET A 48 -7.03 10.16 10.83
N PRO A 49 -6.96 10.62 12.09
CA PRO A 49 -5.93 10.24 13.05
C PRO A 49 -6.18 8.85 13.64
N VAL A 50 -6.31 7.84 12.77
CA VAL A 50 -6.64 6.45 13.09
C VAL A 50 -5.73 5.49 12.31
N SER A 51 -5.98 4.19 12.47
CA SER A 51 -5.19 3.12 11.84
C SER A 51 -5.24 3.12 10.30
N THR A 52 -4.43 2.24 9.71
CA THR A 52 -4.17 2.14 8.27
C THR A 52 -5.42 1.96 7.41
N GLN A 53 -6.34 1.07 7.78
CA GLN A 53 -7.45 0.68 6.90
C GLN A 53 -8.42 1.85 6.63
N PRO A 54 -8.93 2.58 7.64
CA PRO A 54 -9.73 3.77 7.39
C PRO A 54 -9.05 4.79 6.47
N ASN A 55 -7.75 5.04 6.62
CA ASN A 55 -7.02 5.99 5.78
C ASN A 55 -6.83 5.48 4.34
N ARG A 56 -6.55 4.20 4.15
CA ARG A 56 -6.53 3.56 2.82
C ARG A 56 -7.90 3.68 2.12
N LEU A 57 -8.99 3.62 2.89
CA LEU A 57 -10.32 3.85 2.35
C LEU A 57 -10.51 5.27 1.81
N TYR A 58 -9.99 6.28 2.51
CA TYR A 58 -10.03 7.65 2.02
C TYR A 58 -9.27 7.83 0.71
N VAL A 59 -8.11 7.20 0.55
CA VAL A 59 -7.31 7.29 -0.70
C VAL A 59 -8.13 6.84 -1.92
N HIS A 60 -8.88 5.73 -1.82
CA HIS A 60 -9.61 5.20 -2.97
C HIS A 60 -11.10 5.58 -3.03
N SER A 61 -11.69 6.10 -1.95
CA SER A 61 -13.14 6.36 -1.91
C SER A 61 -13.55 7.65 -1.19
N ALA A 62 -12.59 8.47 -0.75
CA ALA A 62 -12.82 9.73 -0.02
C ALA A 62 -13.67 9.60 1.26
N THR A 63 -13.88 8.38 1.78
CA THR A 63 -14.58 8.10 3.04
C THR A 63 -14.14 6.76 3.62
N SER A 64 -14.17 6.61 4.94
CA SER A 64 -13.98 5.33 5.63
C SER A 64 -15.27 4.54 5.86
N HIS A 65 -16.42 5.08 5.44
CA HIS A 65 -17.75 4.53 5.76
C HIS A 65 -17.98 4.37 7.28
N GLY A 66 -17.46 5.32 8.06
CA GLY A 66 -17.61 5.33 9.52
C GLY A 66 -16.65 4.43 10.28
N LEU A 67 -15.71 3.76 9.61
CA LEU A 67 -14.65 3.03 10.29
C LEU A 67 -13.66 3.99 10.96
N SER A 68 -13.39 3.78 12.24
CA SER A 68 -12.40 4.51 13.04
C SER A 68 -11.24 3.64 13.51
N SER A 69 -11.22 2.36 13.12
CA SER A 69 -10.16 1.39 13.43
C SER A 69 -10.15 0.27 12.37
N ASN A 70 -9.16 -0.64 12.47
CA ASN A 70 -9.10 -1.82 11.63
C ASN A 70 -10.12 -2.87 12.11
N ASP A 71 -11.37 -2.79 11.64
CA ASP A 71 -12.45 -3.75 11.92
C ASP A 71 -12.46 -4.89 10.88
N THR A 72 -11.83 -6.01 11.23
CA THR A 72 -11.65 -7.15 10.31
C THR A 72 -12.98 -7.70 9.77
N GLU A 73 -14.02 -7.79 10.59
CA GLU A 73 -15.31 -8.34 10.18
C GLU A 73 -15.96 -7.47 9.11
N LYS A 74 -15.98 -6.14 9.32
CA LYS A 74 -16.53 -5.20 8.33
C LYS A 74 -15.73 -5.18 7.03
N LEU A 75 -14.40 -5.25 7.12
CA LEU A 75 -13.53 -5.31 5.94
C LEU A 75 -13.77 -6.59 5.13
N ILE A 76 -13.97 -7.74 5.80
CA ILE A 76 -14.32 -9.02 5.16
C ILE A 76 -15.74 -9.00 4.57
N GLN A 77 -16.71 -8.37 5.21
CA GLN A 77 -18.05 -8.17 4.63
C GLN A 77 -17.99 -7.26 3.39
N GLY A 78 -16.97 -6.41 3.32
CA GLY A 78 -16.79 -5.40 2.30
C GLY A 78 -17.69 -4.21 2.55
N LEU A 79 -17.22 -3.04 2.13
CA LEU A 79 -17.91 -1.78 2.30
C LEU A 79 -18.58 -1.34 1.00
N PRO A 80 -19.70 -0.58 1.08
CA PRO A 80 -20.53 -0.27 -0.08
C PRO A 80 -20.14 1.00 -0.82
N GLN A 81 -19.20 1.81 -0.31
CA GLN A 81 -18.89 3.10 -0.93
C GLN A 81 -18.30 2.94 -2.34
N LYS A 82 -18.62 3.92 -3.19
CA LYS A 82 -18.05 4.03 -4.53
C LYS A 82 -16.56 4.33 -4.45
N THR A 83 -15.80 3.68 -5.30
CA THR A 83 -14.34 3.86 -5.38
C THR A 83 -13.93 4.63 -6.62
N ILE A 84 -12.69 5.12 -6.64
CA ILE A 84 -12.03 5.63 -7.84
C ILE A 84 -12.06 4.59 -8.98
N PHE A 85 -11.96 3.30 -8.65
CA PHE A 85 -12.02 2.22 -9.64
C PHE A 85 -13.40 2.12 -10.32
N ASP A 86 -14.47 2.32 -9.56
CA ASP A 86 -15.83 2.39 -10.11
C ASP A 86 -15.97 3.63 -11.01
N SER A 87 -15.45 4.78 -10.59
CA SER A 87 -15.46 6.00 -11.41
C SER A 87 -14.66 5.85 -12.70
N LEU A 88 -13.52 5.15 -12.67
CA LEU A 88 -12.70 4.88 -13.86
C LEU A 88 -13.43 3.96 -14.84
N ASP A 89 -14.03 2.88 -14.34
CA ASP A 89 -14.80 1.94 -15.15
C ASP A 89 -16.02 2.61 -15.81
N GLU A 90 -16.77 3.43 -15.07
CA GLU A 90 -17.88 4.24 -15.61
C GLU A 90 -17.41 5.24 -16.68
N ALA A 91 -16.19 5.76 -16.57
CA ALA A 91 -15.59 6.65 -17.55
C ALA A 91 -14.95 5.91 -18.75
N GLY A 92 -15.01 4.57 -18.79
CA GLY A 92 -14.36 3.77 -19.84
C GLY A 92 -12.82 3.77 -19.76
N LEU A 93 -12.26 4.14 -18.60
CA LEU A 93 -10.83 4.15 -18.34
C LEU A 93 -10.38 2.84 -17.68
N ASN A 94 -9.12 2.46 -17.92
CA ASN A 94 -8.58 1.24 -17.38
C ASN A 94 -7.75 1.50 -16.11
N PHE A 95 -7.69 0.51 -15.22
CA PHE A 95 -6.82 0.51 -14.06
C PHE A 95 -6.11 -0.83 -13.87
N GLY A 96 -5.04 -0.83 -13.08
CA GLY A 96 -4.29 -2.04 -12.72
C GLY A 96 -3.75 -1.97 -11.31
N ILE A 97 -3.83 -3.09 -10.59
CA ILE A 97 -3.36 -3.23 -9.21
C ILE A 97 -2.25 -4.27 -9.23
N TYR A 98 -1.02 -3.84 -8.95
CA TYR A 98 0.19 -4.67 -8.97
C TYR A 98 0.64 -4.95 -7.55
N TYR A 99 0.88 -6.21 -7.21
CA TYR A 99 1.11 -6.61 -5.82
C TYR A 99 2.27 -7.61 -5.68
N GLN A 100 2.97 -7.60 -4.53
CA GLN A 100 4.08 -8.53 -4.23
C GLN A 100 3.73 -9.65 -3.23
N SER A 101 2.90 -9.39 -2.24
CA SER A 101 2.29 -10.44 -1.39
C SER A 101 1.00 -10.93 -2.04
N PRO A 102 0.53 -12.18 -1.78
CA PRO A 102 -0.80 -12.61 -2.22
C PRO A 102 -1.76 -11.46 -2.04
N PRO A 103 -2.41 -11.04 -3.13
CA PRO A 103 -3.11 -9.79 -3.11
C PRO A 103 -4.15 -9.96 -2.02
N ALA A 104 -4.30 -8.92 -1.23
CA ALA A 104 -5.22 -8.84 -0.10
C ALA A 104 -6.71 -8.82 -0.57
N THR A 105 -7.00 -9.68 -1.54
CA THR A 105 -8.05 -9.69 -2.57
C THR A 105 -8.49 -11.09 -2.94
N LEU A 106 -7.68 -12.13 -2.70
CA LEU A 106 -7.91 -13.47 -3.25
C LEU A 106 -8.24 -14.55 -2.21
N TYR A 107 -8.82 -14.19 -1.08
CA TYR A 107 -9.45 -15.16 -0.19
C TYR A 107 -10.97 -14.96 -0.22
N VAL A 108 -11.68 -15.77 -1.03
CA VAL A 108 -12.74 -16.73 -0.64
C VAL A 108 -13.26 -17.46 -1.92
N ARG A 109 -13.34 -18.80 -1.83
CA ARG A 109 -14.14 -19.78 -2.62
C ARG A 109 -13.62 -20.33 -3.96
N ILE A 110 -12.69 -21.31 -3.89
CA ILE A 110 -12.83 -22.73 -4.32
C ILE A 110 -11.60 -23.50 -3.76
N CYS A 111 -11.82 -24.71 -3.19
CA CYS A 111 -10.85 -25.62 -2.53
C CYS A 111 -9.62 -25.99 -3.41
N PHE A 112 -8.43 -26.43 -2.96
CA PHE A 112 -7.92 -27.14 -1.77
C PHE A 112 -6.39 -26.88 -1.65
N ILE A 113 -5.88 -26.64 -0.43
CA ILE A 113 -4.75 -27.31 0.27
C ILE A 113 -4.34 -26.43 1.47
N PHE A 114 -4.40 -27.06 2.64
CA PHE A 114 -3.99 -26.55 3.94
C PHE A 114 -2.47 -26.32 4.00
N ILE A 115 -2.05 -25.17 4.56
CA ILE A 115 -1.24 -25.18 5.80
C ILE A 115 -1.92 -24.20 6.77
N VAL A 116 -2.48 -24.78 7.82
CA VAL A 116 -2.74 -24.09 9.07
C VAL A 116 -1.39 -23.92 9.75
N TYR A 117 -0.92 -22.69 9.86
CA TYR A 117 -0.22 -22.25 11.06
C TYR A 117 -1.02 -21.07 11.63
N ILE A 118 -1.91 -21.40 12.56
CA ILE A 118 -2.44 -20.42 13.51
C ILE A 118 -1.55 -20.52 14.74
N ASN A 119 -0.68 -19.54 14.94
CA ASN A 119 -0.32 -19.10 16.28
C ASN A 119 0.10 -17.62 16.26
N LYS A 120 -0.72 -16.79 16.92
CA LYS A 120 -0.45 -15.53 17.65
C LYS A 120 0.66 -14.61 17.11
N GLU A 121 0.44 -13.38 16.65
CA GLU A 121 -0.68 -12.46 16.79
C GLU A 121 -0.73 -11.51 15.57
N ASN A 122 -1.94 -11.09 15.20
CA ASN A 122 -2.27 -10.02 14.24
C ASN A 122 -2.12 -10.31 12.72
N ILE A 123 -3.21 -10.77 12.12
CA ILE A 123 -3.43 -10.80 10.66
C ILE A 123 -4.03 -9.45 10.24
N TYR A 124 -3.28 -8.65 9.49
CA TYR A 124 -3.74 -7.39 8.87
C TYR A 124 -3.12 -7.15 7.49
N SER A 125 -3.76 -7.61 6.42
CA SER A 125 -3.62 -6.94 5.12
C SER A 125 -4.84 -7.25 4.26
N THR A 126 -5.62 -6.20 3.98
CA THR A 126 -6.80 -6.17 3.11
C THR A 126 -6.63 -4.96 2.19
N SER A 127 -6.68 -5.14 0.87
CA SER A 127 -6.64 -3.99 -0.05
C SER A 127 -7.48 -4.15 -1.31
N VAL A 128 -8.08 -5.30 -1.60
CA VAL A 128 -9.16 -5.29 -2.62
C VAL A 128 -10.37 -6.15 -2.27
N ASN A 129 -10.30 -6.96 -1.21
CA ASN A 129 -11.51 -7.52 -0.63
C ASN A 129 -12.33 -6.47 0.11
N THR A 130 -11.76 -5.34 0.52
CA THR A 130 -12.49 -4.32 1.29
C THR A 130 -13.64 -3.68 0.51
N TYR A 131 -13.55 -3.58 -0.81
CA TYR A 131 -14.61 -2.97 -1.63
C TYR A 131 -15.46 -4.05 -2.27
N ARG A 132 -16.76 -4.08 -1.96
CA ARG A 132 -17.68 -5.07 -2.55
C ARG A 132 -17.67 -5.04 -4.07
N ASN A 133 -17.49 -3.86 -4.67
CA ASN A 133 -17.48 -3.70 -6.12
C ASN A 133 -16.28 -4.36 -6.81
N LEU A 134 -15.10 -4.35 -6.19
CA LEU A 134 -13.88 -4.96 -6.77
C LEU A 134 -13.92 -6.48 -6.80
N ARG A 135 -14.87 -7.12 -6.09
CA ARG A 135 -15.11 -8.56 -6.11
C ARG A 135 -15.87 -9.04 -7.36
N LYS A 136 -16.33 -8.12 -8.22
CA LYS A 136 -17.04 -8.47 -9.46
C LYS A 136 -16.07 -9.13 -10.45
N LEU A 137 -16.50 -10.21 -11.10
CA LEU A 137 -15.69 -10.99 -12.03
C LEU A 137 -15.06 -10.15 -13.16
N LYS A 138 -15.75 -9.08 -13.60
CA LYS A 138 -15.22 -8.15 -14.63
C LYS A 138 -13.90 -7.47 -14.24
N TYR A 139 -13.58 -7.40 -12.95
CA TYR A 139 -12.33 -6.81 -12.46
C TYR A 139 -11.24 -7.85 -12.16
N ALA A 140 -11.50 -9.16 -12.33
CA ALA A 140 -10.52 -10.21 -12.02
C ALA A 140 -9.21 -10.06 -12.80
N THR A 141 -9.27 -9.53 -14.02
CA THR A 141 -8.10 -9.29 -14.89
C THR A 141 -7.35 -7.99 -14.59
N LYS A 142 -7.75 -7.24 -13.57
CA LYS A 142 -7.10 -5.97 -13.17
C LYS A 142 -6.01 -6.17 -12.11
N PHE A 143 -5.84 -7.40 -11.62
CA PHE A 143 -4.87 -7.77 -10.60
C PHE A 143 -3.67 -8.44 -11.25
N HIS A 144 -2.48 -7.92 -10.95
CA HIS A 144 -1.25 -8.30 -11.61
C HIS A 144 -0.14 -8.58 -10.60
N LEU A 145 0.69 -9.60 -10.86
CA LEU A 145 1.88 -9.84 -10.07
C LEU A 145 2.91 -8.75 -10.36
N PHE A 146 3.41 -8.07 -9.32
CA PHE A 146 4.39 -7.01 -9.48
C PHE A 146 5.67 -7.50 -10.15
N ASP A 147 6.29 -8.56 -9.63
CA ASP A 147 7.60 -9.03 -10.08
C ASP A 147 7.61 -9.50 -11.55
N LEU A 148 6.44 -9.93 -12.06
CA LEU A 148 6.27 -10.50 -13.41
C LEU A 148 5.69 -9.49 -14.40
N GLU A 149 4.58 -8.85 -14.04
CA GLU A 149 3.76 -8.09 -14.98
C GLU A 149 4.05 -6.59 -14.93
N PHE A 150 4.36 -6.03 -13.76
CA PHE A 150 4.57 -4.58 -13.63
C PHE A 150 5.73 -4.10 -14.50
N LYS A 151 6.91 -4.71 -14.35
CA LYS A 151 8.10 -4.37 -15.14
C LYS A 151 7.89 -4.61 -16.63
N ARG A 152 7.18 -5.68 -16.98
CA ARG A 152 6.85 -5.99 -18.37
C ARG A 152 5.92 -4.92 -18.96
N HIS A 153 4.87 -4.53 -18.26
CA HIS A 153 3.96 -3.47 -18.69
C HIS A 153 4.66 -2.10 -18.77
N CYS A 154 5.56 -1.78 -17.85
CA CYS A 154 6.41 -0.59 -17.94
C CYS A 154 7.23 -0.61 -19.22
N LYS A 155 7.96 -1.71 -19.48
CA LYS A 155 8.84 -1.85 -20.66
C LYS A 155 8.08 -1.80 -21.98
N GLU A 156 6.89 -2.40 -22.02
CA GLU A 156 6.03 -2.44 -23.22
C GLU A 156 5.19 -1.16 -23.43
N GLY A 157 5.18 -0.24 -22.46
CA GLY A 157 4.30 0.94 -22.54
C GLY A 157 2.82 0.59 -22.44
N LYS A 158 2.47 -0.39 -21.60
CA LYS A 158 1.11 -0.92 -21.42
C LYS A 158 0.52 -0.66 -20.05
N LEU A 159 1.07 0.29 -19.28
CA LEU A 159 0.44 0.67 -18.02
C LEU A 159 -0.94 1.31 -18.30
N PRO A 160 -1.98 0.96 -17.52
CA PRO A 160 -3.30 1.54 -17.64
C PRO A 160 -3.34 2.99 -17.12
N ASN A 161 -4.49 3.65 -17.25
CA ASN A 161 -4.67 5.06 -16.87
C ASN A 161 -4.46 5.32 -15.38
N TYR A 162 -4.76 4.33 -14.54
CA TYR A 162 -4.57 4.41 -13.09
C TYR A 162 -3.91 3.13 -12.58
N VAL A 163 -2.81 3.28 -11.85
CA VAL A 163 -2.01 2.17 -11.35
C VAL A 163 -1.88 2.29 -9.83
N VAL A 164 -2.17 1.19 -9.14
CA VAL A 164 -1.84 1.04 -7.72
C VAL A 164 -0.77 -0.02 -7.61
N ILE A 165 0.28 0.29 -6.85
CA ILE A 165 1.36 -0.63 -6.55
C ILE A 165 1.29 -0.93 -5.05
N GLU A 166 1.21 -2.21 -4.70
CA GLU A 166 1.19 -2.69 -3.32
C GLU A 166 2.50 -3.38 -2.99
N GLN A 167 3.19 -2.81 -2.00
CA GLN A 167 4.33 -3.40 -1.30
C GLN A 167 4.03 -4.77 -0.66
N ARG A 168 5.10 -5.47 -0.31
CA ARG A 168 5.09 -6.65 0.54
C ARG A 168 4.99 -6.21 2.01
N TYR A 169 3.90 -6.59 2.67
CA TYR A 169 3.62 -6.21 4.06
C TYR A 169 4.16 -7.19 5.10
N TRP A 170 4.71 -8.33 4.68
CA TRP A 170 5.06 -9.44 5.57
C TRP A 170 6.47 -9.93 5.35
N ASP A 171 7.19 -10.16 6.45
CA ASP A 171 8.45 -10.88 6.44
C ASP A 171 8.20 -12.37 6.18
N LEU A 172 8.70 -12.85 5.05
CA LEU A 172 8.89 -14.27 4.78
C LEU A 172 10.40 -14.54 4.79
N GLU A 173 10.80 -15.76 5.14
CA GLU A 173 12.22 -16.14 5.29
C GLU A 173 13.09 -15.79 4.08
N LEU A 174 12.54 -15.87 2.87
CA LEU A 174 13.22 -15.53 1.62
C LEU A 174 12.80 -14.18 1.03
N PHE A 175 11.76 -13.55 1.59
CA PHE A 175 11.12 -12.36 1.03
C PHE A 175 10.73 -11.40 2.17
N PRO A 176 11.66 -10.52 2.60
CA PRO A 176 11.39 -9.57 3.68
C PRO A 176 10.35 -8.53 3.25
N ALA A 177 9.60 -7.99 4.21
CA ALA A 177 8.68 -6.89 3.98
C ALA A 177 9.43 -5.64 3.51
N ASN A 178 8.78 -4.82 2.69
CA ASN A 178 9.36 -3.62 2.08
C ASN A 178 8.39 -2.43 2.13
N ASP A 179 7.58 -2.38 3.18
CA ASP A 179 6.49 -1.42 3.38
C ASP A 179 6.86 -0.25 4.30
N ASP A 180 8.12 -0.18 4.74
CA ASP A 180 8.65 0.75 5.75
C ASP A 180 7.90 0.70 7.10
N HIS A 181 7.12 -0.35 7.38
CA HIS A 181 6.40 -0.50 8.64
C HIS A 181 7.34 -1.01 9.74
N PRO A 182 7.40 -0.39 10.94
CA PRO A 182 8.17 -0.94 12.04
C PRO A 182 7.67 -2.35 12.45
N SER A 183 8.54 -3.34 12.68
CA SER A 183 10.00 -3.30 12.81
C SER A 183 10.77 -3.70 11.55
N HIS A 184 10.17 -3.65 10.37
CA HIS A 184 10.81 -4.05 9.11
C HIS A 184 12.00 -3.15 8.77
N ASP A 185 12.94 -3.70 7.99
CA ASP A 185 14.12 -2.96 7.55
C ASP A 185 13.76 -1.95 6.46
N VAL A 186 13.96 -0.66 6.76
CA VAL A 186 13.72 0.44 5.82
C VAL A 186 14.59 0.36 4.56
N SER A 187 15.73 -0.36 4.62
CA SER A 187 16.56 -0.59 3.43
C SER A 187 15.81 -1.37 2.33
N GLU A 188 14.87 -2.24 2.72
CA GLU A 188 14.02 -3.00 1.82
C GLU A 188 12.99 -2.11 1.13
N GLY A 189 12.37 -1.20 1.87
CA GLY A 189 11.46 -0.18 1.31
C GLY A 189 12.18 0.79 0.39
N GLN A 190 13.40 1.25 0.75
CA GLN A 190 14.26 2.03 -0.15
C GLN A 190 14.50 1.29 -1.47
N ARG A 191 14.85 0.01 -1.41
CA ARG A 191 15.09 -0.81 -2.61
C ARG A 191 13.84 -0.94 -3.46
N PHE A 192 12.69 -1.15 -2.84
CA PHE A 192 11.41 -1.26 -3.54
C PHE A 192 11.02 0.02 -4.27
N ILE A 193 11.09 1.17 -3.60
CA ILE A 193 10.79 2.46 -4.23
C ILE A 193 11.75 2.76 -5.39
N LYS A 194 13.03 2.45 -5.23
CA LYS A 194 14.03 2.58 -6.31
C LYS A 194 13.65 1.69 -7.50
N GLU A 195 13.29 0.44 -7.26
CA GLU A 195 12.89 -0.51 -8.29
C GLU A 195 11.64 -0.04 -9.07
N VAL A 196 10.63 0.48 -8.37
CA VAL A 196 9.44 1.09 -8.98
C VAL A 196 9.84 2.29 -9.84
N TYR A 197 10.61 3.23 -9.28
CA TYR A 197 11.04 4.43 -9.99
C TYR A 197 11.84 4.10 -11.25
N GLU A 198 12.82 3.20 -11.17
CA GLU A 198 13.65 2.82 -12.32
C GLU A 198 12.83 2.12 -13.42
N ALA A 199 11.84 1.30 -13.05
CA ALA A 199 10.92 0.68 -14.00
C ALA A 199 10.04 1.71 -14.72
N LEU A 200 9.48 2.68 -13.99
CA LEU A 200 8.67 3.76 -14.57
C LEU A 200 9.52 4.69 -15.43
N ARG A 201 10.69 5.11 -14.94
CA ARG A 201 11.60 6.05 -15.61
C ARG A 201 12.15 5.53 -16.94
N SER A 202 12.26 4.21 -17.07
CA SER A 202 12.67 3.52 -18.30
C SER A 202 11.52 3.18 -19.25
N SER A 203 10.27 3.41 -18.83
CA SER A 203 9.08 3.18 -19.67
C SER A 203 8.97 4.21 -20.80
N PRO A 204 8.51 3.83 -22.01
CA PRO A 204 8.19 4.79 -23.06
C PRO A 204 7.04 5.75 -22.65
N GLN A 205 6.23 5.39 -21.66
CA GLN A 205 5.13 6.21 -21.14
C GLN A 205 5.60 7.24 -20.08
N TRP A 206 6.89 7.28 -19.69
CA TRP A 206 7.38 8.09 -18.54
C TRP A 206 6.92 9.56 -18.56
N ASN A 207 6.99 10.22 -19.71
CA ASN A 207 6.66 11.65 -19.83
C ASN A 207 5.14 11.94 -19.71
N GLU A 208 4.32 10.90 -19.64
CA GLU A 208 2.85 10.98 -19.50
C GLU A 208 2.37 10.48 -18.14
N MET A 209 3.30 10.21 -17.21
CA MET A 209 2.98 9.67 -15.89
C MET A 209 3.04 10.72 -14.79
N LEU A 210 2.09 10.63 -13.87
CA LEU A 210 2.20 11.21 -12.53
C LEU A 210 2.48 10.08 -11.55
N PHE A 211 3.65 10.11 -10.91
CA PHE A 211 4.02 9.16 -9.86
C PHE A 211 3.84 9.80 -8.48
N ILE A 212 3.07 9.15 -7.62
CA ILE A 212 2.74 9.62 -6.26
C ILE A 212 3.19 8.56 -5.26
N ILE A 213 3.88 8.99 -4.21
CA ILE A 213 4.27 8.18 -3.04
C ILE A 213 3.62 8.83 -1.81
N THR A 214 2.95 8.04 -0.98
CA THR A 214 2.25 8.49 0.24
C THR A 214 2.24 7.42 1.33
#